data_AF-A0A521YI68-F1
#
_entry.id   AF-A0A521YI68-F1
#
_cell.length_a   1.000
_cell.length_b   1.000
_cell.length_c   1.000
_cell.angle_alpha   90.00
_cell.angle_beta   90.00
_cell.angle_gamma   90.00
#
_symmetry.space_group_name_H-M   'P 1'
#
loop_
_entity.id
_entity.type
_entity.pdbx_description
1 polymer ?
#
loop_
_entity_poly.entity_id
_entity_poly.type
_entity_poly.pdbx_seq_one_letter_code
_entity_poly.pdbx_strand_id
1 'polypeptide(L)'
;MQILKFVLWTWPSATATVADFQDSRIEFHRVMATEKVDGFLDSAMFKVDTAPWAGAFLFENSPWSMAHKTVFEEWYLFHGSAALDAVNERVQAGPYKESHGKFLRQDLGGECAGLYYARRGDVRAAISGIETQCTLWFNKVYPTYEDLFRQVAPATAGSALWRRLLVLGPTPEFHVDVDPSTTLPEELTPYRVMRTRVRPR
;
A
#
# COMPACT_ATOMS: atom_id res chain seq x y z
N MET A 1 9.39 -8.18 16.88
CA MET A 1 9.67 -6.95 16.12
C MET A 1 8.41 -6.60 15.33
N GLN A 2 7.92 -5.36 15.41
CA GLN A 2 6.70 -4.95 14.71
C GLN A 2 7.08 -4.36 13.35
N ILE A 3 6.61 -4.98 12.27
CA ILE A 3 6.78 -4.46 10.92
C ILE A 3 5.52 -3.70 10.57
N LEU A 4 5.69 -2.49 10.03
CA LEU A 4 4.61 -1.67 9.53
C LEU A 4 4.66 -1.59 8.01
N LYS A 5 3.47 -1.45 7.42
CA LYS A 5 3.27 -1.17 6.01
C LYS A 5 2.31 0.00 5.89
N PHE A 6 2.80 1.11 5.39
CA PHE A 6 1.99 2.23 4.98
C PHE A 6 1.64 2.05 3.50
N VAL A 7 0.36 1.97 3.20
CA VAL A 7 -0.17 1.81 1.84
C VAL A 7 -0.91 3.08 1.47
N LEU A 8 -0.52 3.68 0.34
CA LEU A 8 -1.09 4.89 -0.21
C LEU A 8 -1.64 4.59 -1.60
N TRP A 9 -2.86 5.02 -1.90
CA TRP A 9 -3.41 4.97 -3.25
C TRP A 9 -3.43 6.37 -3.83
N THR A 10 -2.72 6.55 -4.93
CA THR A 10 -2.48 7.84 -5.57
C THR A 10 -2.87 7.82 -7.04
N TRP A 11 -3.14 9.00 -7.59
CA TRP A 11 -3.34 9.17 -9.03
C TRP A 11 -2.85 10.55 -9.49
N PRO A 12 -2.47 10.69 -10.77
CA PRO A 12 -1.98 11.96 -11.30
C PRO A 12 -3.02 13.09 -11.18
N SER A 13 -2.53 14.31 -10.95
CA SER A 13 -3.34 15.52 -11.10
C SER A 13 -3.82 15.70 -12.55
N ALA A 14 -4.84 16.54 -12.75
CA ALA A 14 -5.40 16.81 -14.08
C ALA A 14 -4.38 17.44 -15.06
N THR A 15 -3.31 18.05 -14.55
CA THR A 15 -2.28 18.74 -15.32
C THR A 15 -1.03 17.90 -15.57
N ALA A 16 -0.92 16.71 -14.96
CA ALA A 16 0.23 15.82 -15.07
C ALA A 16 -0.04 14.69 -16.06
N THR A 17 0.98 14.32 -16.85
CA THR A 17 0.91 13.05 -17.59
C THR A 17 1.16 11.88 -16.65
N VAL A 18 0.69 10.68 -17.01
CA VAL A 18 0.97 9.46 -16.23
C VAL A 18 2.47 9.20 -16.14
N ALA A 19 3.23 9.50 -17.21
CA ALA A 19 4.67 9.32 -17.23
C ALA A 19 5.38 10.28 -16.27
N ASP A 20 5.06 11.58 -16.31
CA ASP A 20 5.68 12.57 -15.40
C ASP A 20 5.38 12.26 -13.93
N PHE A 21 4.15 11.81 -13.65
CA PHE A 21 3.77 11.34 -12.33
C PHE A 21 4.62 10.15 -11.91
N GLN A 22 4.69 9.09 -12.73
CA GLN A 22 5.49 7.90 -12.43
C GLN A 22 6.95 8.23 -12.21
N ASP A 23 7.57 9.00 -13.09
CA ASP A 23 8.99 9.36 -13.00
C ASP A 23 9.27 10.14 -11.70
N SER A 24 8.38 11.05 -11.31
CA SER A 24 8.48 11.77 -10.04
C SER A 24 8.35 10.85 -8.83
N ARG A 25 7.44 9.86 -8.85
CA ARG A 25 7.27 8.92 -7.74
C ARG A 25 8.43 7.92 -7.65
N ILE A 26 8.92 7.43 -8.79
CA ILE A 26 10.11 6.57 -8.87
C ILE A 26 11.31 7.28 -8.24
N GLU A 27 11.53 8.55 -8.57
CA GLU A 27 12.61 9.33 -8.00
C GLU A 27 12.45 9.47 -6.48
N PHE A 28 11.24 9.74 -5.98
CA PHE A 28 10.98 9.78 -4.55
C PHE A 28 11.35 8.46 -3.84
N HIS A 29 10.92 7.32 -4.38
CA HIS A 29 11.27 5.99 -3.86
C HIS A 29 12.80 5.74 -3.90
N ARG A 30 13.49 6.20 -4.95
CA ARG A 30 14.95 6.09 -5.08
C ARG A 30 15.68 6.90 -4.02
N VAL A 31 15.25 8.15 -3.78
CA VAL A 31 15.85 9.01 -2.74
C VAL A 31 15.63 8.37 -1.35
N MET A 32 14.41 7.89 -1.06
CA MET A 32 14.10 7.19 0.20
C MET A 32 15.02 5.99 0.46
N ALA A 33 15.24 5.15 -0.56
CA ALA A 33 16.14 4.01 -0.46
C ALA A 33 17.62 4.41 -0.26
N THR A 34 18.03 5.56 -0.78
CA THR A 34 19.43 6.01 -0.73
C THR A 34 19.79 6.66 0.61
N GLU A 35 18.85 7.39 1.20
CA GLU A 35 19.06 8.22 2.39
C GLU A 35 19.05 7.42 3.70
N LYS A 36 18.62 6.15 3.66
CA LYS A 36 18.72 5.19 4.77
C LYS A 36 18.19 5.72 6.09
N VAL A 37 16.96 6.24 6.09
CA VAL A 37 16.30 6.70 7.32
C VAL A 37 16.15 5.54 8.29
N ASP A 38 16.48 5.75 9.56
CA ASP A 38 16.42 4.71 10.58
C ASP A 38 15.03 4.07 10.67
N GLY A 39 15.02 2.74 10.58
CA GLY A 39 13.78 1.95 10.60
C GLY A 39 13.02 1.92 9.28
N PHE A 40 13.44 2.62 8.22
CA PHE A 40 12.93 2.35 6.87
C PHE A 40 13.48 1.01 6.35
N LEU A 41 12.59 0.14 5.86
CA LEU A 41 12.96 -1.20 5.38
C LEU A 41 13.01 -1.26 3.86
N ASP A 42 11.94 -0.84 3.19
CA ASP A 42 11.83 -0.85 1.74
C ASP A 42 10.61 -0.02 1.29
N SER A 43 10.49 0.21 -0.02
CA SER A 43 9.32 0.84 -0.62
C SER A 43 9.12 0.39 -2.06
N ALA A 44 7.88 0.43 -2.53
CA ALA A 44 7.57 0.08 -3.91
C ALA A 44 6.32 0.80 -4.41
N MET A 45 6.25 0.99 -5.72
CA MET A 45 5.09 1.54 -6.41
C MET A 45 4.53 0.50 -7.37
N PHE A 46 3.20 0.41 -7.43
CA PHE A 46 2.47 -0.54 -8.25
C PHE A 46 1.39 0.18 -9.05
N LYS A 47 1.20 -0.25 -10.30
CA LYS A 47 -0.07 -0.03 -10.99
C LYS A 47 -1.04 -1.13 -10.57
N VAL A 48 -2.24 -0.75 -10.15
CA VAL A 48 -3.30 -1.71 -9.77
C VAL A 48 -4.37 -1.80 -10.85
N ASP A 49 -4.97 -2.99 -10.99
CA ASP A 49 -6.12 -3.21 -11.87
C ASP A 49 -7.43 -2.70 -11.28
N THR A 50 -7.56 -2.79 -9.94
CA THR A 50 -8.71 -2.32 -9.18
C THR A 50 -8.31 -1.93 -7.76
N ALA A 51 -9.08 -1.03 -7.17
CA ALA A 51 -9.09 -0.75 -5.74
C ALA A 51 -10.43 -0.09 -5.41
N PRO A 52 -11.50 -0.88 -5.14
CA PRO A 52 -12.87 -0.35 -5.00
C PRO A 52 -13.01 0.71 -3.90
N TRP A 53 -12.14 0.67 -2.89
CA TRP A 53 -12.05 1.67 -1.82
C TRP A 53 -11.31 2.95 -2.24
N ALA A 54 -10.42 2.88 -3.24
CA ALA A 54 -9.70 4.05 -3.74
C ALA A 54 -10.68 4.97 -4.47
N GLY A 55 -10.95 6.14 -3.87
CA GLY A 55 -11.93 7.09 -4.36
C GLY A 55 -13.36 6.88 -3.87
N ALA A 56 -13.63 5.95 -2.94
CA ALA A 56 -14.95 5.81 -2.33
C ALA A 56 -15.36 7.03 -1.47
N PHE A 57 -14.43 7.90 -1.09
CA PHE A 57 -14.74 9.21 -0.50
C PHE A 57 -15.22 10.26 -1.50
N LEU A 58 -15.14 9.95 -2.78
CA LEU A 58 -15.39 10.86 -3.87
C LEU A 58 -16.54 10.30 -4.70
N PHE A 59 -17.75 10.25 -4.14
CA PHE A 59 -18.94 9.77 -4.88
C PHE A 59 -19.12 10.49 -6.23
N GLU A 60 -18.65 11.74 -6.35
CA GLU A 60 -18.66 12.52 -7.59
C GLU A 60 -17.29 12.62 -8.28
N ASN A 61 -16.19 12.22 -7.63
CA ASN A 61 -14.81 12.39 -8.13
C ASN A 61 -13.95 11.11 -8.06
N SER A 62 -14.56 9.92 -7.96
CA SER A 62 -13.81 8.67 -7.95
C SER A 62 -12.99 8.56 -9.25
N PRO A 63 -11.68 8.22 -9.20
CA PRO A 63 -10.88 8.08 -10.40
C PRO A 63 -11.51 7.06 -11.36
N TRP A 64 -12.19 6.04 -10.82
CA TRP A 64 -12.91 5.03 -11.59
C TRP A 64 -14.20 5.55 -12.26
N SER A 65 -14.86 6.58 -11.70
CA SER A 65 -16.03 7.22 -12.32
C SER A 65 -15.66 8.38 -13.26
N MET A 66 -14.51 9.02 -13.05
CA MET A 66 -14.02 10.16 -13.85
C MET A 66 -13.05 9.76 -14.98
N ALA A 67 -13.11 8.52 -15.47
CA ALA A 67 -12.24 8.00 -16.54
C ALA A 67 -10.72 8.02 -16.25
N HIS A 68 -10.29 8.25 -14.99
CA HIS A 68 -8.91 8.01 -14.55
C HIS A 68 -8.71 6.52 -14.32
N LYS A 69 -8.39 5.79 -15.39
CA LYS A 69 -8.23 4.32 -15.37
C LYS A 69 -6.93 3.83 -14.72
N THR A 70 -6.12 4.73 -14.13
CA THR A 70 -4.81 4.37 -13.57
C THR A 70 -4.70 4.91 -12.16
N VAL A 71 -4.88 4.01 -11.19
CA VAL A 71 -4.55 4.21 -9.78
C VAL A 71 -3.22 3.53 -9.51
N PHE A 72 -2.39 4.19 -8.73
CA PHE A 72 -1.14 3.65 -8.22
C PHE A 72 -1.29 3.31 -6.75
N GLU A 73 -0.62 2.26 -6.33
CA GLU A 73 -0.51 1.84 -4.95
C GLU A 73 0.98 1.94 -4.56
N GLU A 74 1.27 2.73 -3.54
CA GLU A 74 2.61 2.97 -3.03
C GLU A 74 2.74 2.37 -1.64
N TRP A 75 3.82 1.62 -1.42
CA TRP A 75 4.10 0.91 -0.20
C TRP A 75 5.35 1.47 0.43
N TYR A 76 5.31 1.60 1.75
CA TYR A 76 6.46 1.93 2.58
C TYR A 76 6.49 0.99 3.77
N LEU A 77 7.58 0.23 3.90
CA LEU A 77 7.79 -0.73 4.96
C LEU A 77 8.70 -0.14 6.03
N PHE A 78 8.30 -0.31 7.29
CA PHE A 78 9.05 0.22 8.43
C PHE A 78 9.23 -0.81 9.54
N HIS A 79 10.28 -0.63 10.30
CA HIS A 79 10.53 -1.31 11.56
C HIS A 79 10.04 -0.45 12.73
N GLY A 80 8.83 -0.76 13.21
CA GLY A 80 8.18 -0.05 14.32
C GLY A 80 7.63 1.32 13.95
N SER A 81 6.73 1.85 14.77
CA SER A 81 6.07 3.13 14.53
C SER A 81 6.98 4.34 14.72
N ALA A 82 8.04 4.22 15.53
CA ALA A 82 8.99 5.31 15.76
C ALA A 82 9.72 5.75 14.47
N ALA A 83 9.85 4.86 13.48
CA ALA A 83 10.43 5.19 12.18
C ALA A 83 9.56 6.18 11.39
N LEU A 84 8.25 6.25 11.65
CA LEU A 84 7.35 7.15 10.93
C LEU A 84 7.68 8.61 11.19
N ASP A 85 7.99 8.98 12.43
CA ASP A 85 8.34 10.37 12.78
C ASP A 85 9.66 10.78 12.10
N ALA A 86 10.69 9.93 12.20
CA ALA A 86 11.98 10.18 11.56
C ALA A 86 11.87 10.32 10.04
N VAL A 87 11.07 9.47 9.40
CA VAL A 87 10.80 9.55 7.96
C VAL A 87 10.04 10.82 7.60
N ASN A 88 9.00 11.16 8.36
CA ASN A 88 8.20 12.37 8.11
C ASN A 88 9.05 13.64 8.23
N GLU A 89 9.88 13.74 9.27
CA GLU A 89 10.81 14.87 9.43
C GLU A 89 11.82 14.97 8.27
N ARG A 90 12.40 13.83 7.86
CA ARG A 90 13.37 13.80 6.76
C ARG A 90 12.75 14.20 5.42
N VAL A 91 11.53 13.74 5.15
CA VAL A 91 10.76 14.11 3.96
C VAL A 91 10.48 15.62 3.91
N GLN A 92 10.28 16.28 5.06
CA GLN A 92 10.00 17.73 5.12
C GLN A 92 11.28 18.60 5.05
N ALA A 93 12.40 18.12 5.57
CA ALA A 93 13.62 18.91 5.74
C ALA A 93 14.71 18.65 4.68
N GLY A 94 14.48 17.74 3.73
CA GLY A 94 15.52 17.20 2.84
C GLY A 94 15.28 17.36 1.33
N PRO A 95 16.01 16.62 0.48
CA PRO A 95 15.89 16.65 -0.99
C PRO A 95 14.51 16.20 -1.52
N TYR A 96 13.68 15.67 -0.61
CA TYR A 96 12.34 15.16 -0.87
C TYR A 96 11.29 16.23 -1.11
N LYS A 97 11.49 17.44 -0.57
CA LYS A 97 10.43 18.46 -0.43
C LYS A 97 9.76 18.81 -1.76
N GLU A 98 10.53 18.89 -2.85
CA GLU A 98 10.00 19.19 -4.17
C GLU A 98 9.29 17.99 -4.83
N SER A 99 9.74 16.76 -4.52
CA SER A 99 9.21 15.52 -5.12
C SER A 99 8.01 14.92 -4.38
N HIS A 100 7.93 15.12 -3.05
CA HIS A 100 6.96 14.48 -2.16
C HIS A 100 5.51 14.80 -2.55
N GLY A 101 5.25 16.05 -2.97
CA GLY A 101 3.94 16.56 -3.36
C GLY A 101 3.72 16.70 -4.88
N LYS A 102 4.76 16.48 -5.70
CA LYS A 102 4.72 16.83 -7.12
C LYS A 102 3.72 15.99 -7.87
N PHE A 103 2.87 16.63 -8.68
CA PHE A 103 1.87 15.98 -9.53
C PHE A 103 0.79 15.17 -8.81
N LEU A 104 0.76 15.19 -7.47
CA LEU A 104 -0.32 14.60 -6.68
C LEU A 104 -1.57 15.46 -6.80
N ARG A 105 -2.73 14.81 -6.90
CA ARG A 105 -4.03 15.48 -6.99
C ARG A 105 -4.50 15.95 -5.60
N GLN A 106 -3.82 16.93 -5.04
CA GLN A 106 -4.06 17.42 -3.67
C GLN A 106 -5.41 18.13 -3.50
N ASP A 107 -5.97 18.67 -4.58
CA ASP A 107 -7.20 19.48 -4.63
C ASP A 107 -8.50 18.72 -4.35
N LEU A 108 -8.50 17.39 -4.52
CA LEU A 108 -9.67 16.53 -4.28
C LEU A 108 -9.46 15.54 -3.13
N GLY A 109 -8.49 15.79 -2.24
CA GLY A 109 -8.08 14.81 -1.23
C GLY A 109 -7.58 13.53 -1.88
N GLY A 110 -6.76 13.65 -2.93
CA GLY A 110 -6.41 12.60 -3.90
C GLY A 110 -5.53 11.45 -3.40
N GLU A 111 -5.66 11.12 -2.13
CA GLU A 111 -4.93 10.06 -1.46
C GLU A 111 -5.89 9.32 -0.52
N CYS A 112 -6.03 8.02 -0.73
CA CYS A 112 -6.53 7.10 0.29
C CYS A 112 -5.32 6.42 0.92
N ALA A 113 -5.34 6.15 2.21
CA ALA A 113 -4.21 5.49 2.86
C ALA A 113 -4.66 4.44 3.89
N GLY A 114 -3.69 3.65 4.35
CA GLY A 114 -3.85 2.80 5.51
C GLY A 114 -2.51 2.41 6.10
N LEU A 115 -2.42 2.40 7.44
CA LEU A 115 -1.26 1.89 8.15
C LEU A 115 -1.58 0.51 8.69
N TYR A 116 -0.72 -0.47 8.42
CA TYR A 116 -0.91 -1.87 8.80
C TYR A 116 0.30 -2.36 9.60
N TYR A 117 0.12 -3.29 10.54
CA TYR A 117 1.20 -4.10 11.09
C TYR A 117 1.09 -5.56 10.67
N ALA A 118 2.24 -6.21 10.54
CA ALA A 118 2.31 -7.65 10.36
C ALA A 118 1.88 -8.37 11.66
N ARG A 119 0.83 -9.20 11.57
CA ARG A 119 0.40 -10.10 12.64
C ARG A 119 0.96 -11.51 12.52
N ARG A 120 1.35 -11.89 11.31
CA ARG A 120 2.13 -13.08 10.98
C ARG A 120 3.12 -12.74 9.87
N GLY A 121 4.14 -13.57 9.72
CA GLY A 121 5.27 -13.32 8.83
C GLY A 121 6.37 -12.50 9.51
N ASP A 122 7.60 -12.69 9.05
CA ASP A 122 8.77 -11.95 9.50
C ASP A 122 9.15 -10.85 8.49
N VAL A 123 10.30 -10.19 8.71
CA VAL A 123 10.78 -9.12 7.83
C VAL A 123 11.00 -9.62 6.41
N ARG A 124 11.47 -10.88 6.24
CA ARG A 124 11.69 -11.47 4.93
C ARG A 124 10.36 -11.67 4.20
N ALA A 125 9.34 -12.19 4.87
CA ALA A 125 8.00 -12.36 4.32
C ALA A 125 7.36 -11.02 3.93
N ALA A 126 7.57 -9.97 4.74
CA ALA A 126 7.08 -8.63 4.45
C ALA A 126 7.74 -8.04 3.19
N ILE A 127 9.07 -8.13 3.08
CA ILE A 127 9.82 -7.62 1.93
C ILE A 127 9.50 -8.45 0.67
N SER A 128 9.41 -9.77 0.76
CA SER A 128 9.06 -10.61 -0.40
C SER A 128 7.69 -10.30 -0.98
N GLY A 129 6.76 -9.77 -0.16
CA GLY A 129 5.45 -9.30 -0.60
C GLY A 129 5.51 -8.18 -1.66
N ILE A 130 6.62 -7.44 -1.75
CA ILE A 130 6.83 -6.42 -2.80
C ILE A 130 6.93 -7.06 -4.18
N GLU A 131 7.44 -8.28 -4.29
CA GLU A 131 7.60 -8.96 -5.58
C GLU A 131 6.36 -9.77 -5.99
N THR A 132 5.37 -9.92 -5.11
CA THR A 132 4.14 -10.63 -5.45
C THR A 132 3.22 -9.76 -6.31
N GLN A 133 2.51 -10.39 -7.24
CA GLN A 133 1.64 -9.71 -8.19
C GLN A 133 0.19 -9.60 -7.72
N CYS A 134 -0.15 -10.15 -6.55
CA CYS A 134 -1.51 -10.20 -6.06
C CYS A 134 -1.56 -9.85 -4.58
N THR A 135 -2.57 -9.09 -4.19
CA THR A 135 -2.96 -8.89 -2.79
C THR A 135 -4.42 -9.25 -2.62
N LEU A 136 -4.70 -10.03 -1.58
CA LEU A 136 -6.06 -10.33 -1.14
C LEU A 136 -6.41 -9.42 0.04
N TRP A 137 -7.44 -8.60 -0.14
CA TRP A 137 -7.93 -7.67 0.89
C TRP A 137 -9.28 -8.14 1.42
N PHE A 138 -9.46 -8.15 2.74
CA PHE A 138 -10.69 -8.68 3.36
C PHE A 138 -10.94 -8.09 4.75
N ASN A 139 -12.15 -8.30 5.26
CA ASN A 139 -12.53 -7.93 6.62
C ASN A 139 -12.69 -9.17 7.50
N LYS A 140 -12.60 -9.00 8.82
CA LYS A 140 -12.86 -10.09 9.75
C LYS A 140 -14.34 -10.48 9.72
N VAL A 141 -14.60 -11.76 9.47
CA VAL A 141 -15.94 -12.37 9.54
C VAL A 141 -16.11 -13.33 10.72
N TYR A 142 -14.99 -13.78 11.31
CA TYR A 142 -15.01 -14.70 12.46
C TYR A 142 -15.13 -13.95 13.79
N PRO A 143 -15.61 -14.60 14.87
CA PRO A 143 -15.79 -13.96 16.18
C PRO A 143 -14.48 -13.45 16.79
N THR A 144 -13.41 -14.23 16.71
CA THR A 144 -12.10 -13.87 17.27
C THR A 144 -11.03 -13.70 16.17
N TYR A 145 -9.97 -12.94 16.49
CA TYR A 145 -8.80 -12.87 15.60
C TYR A 145 -8.05 -14.19 15.52
N GLU A 146 -8.06 -14.98 16.59
CA GLU A 146 -7.40 -16.29 16.59
C GLU A 146 -8.06 -17.25 15.61
N ASP A 147 -9.39 -17.30 15.58
CA ASP A 147 -10.13 -18.11 14.61
C ASP A 147 -9.83 -17.67 13.19
N LEU A 148 -9.88 -16.36 12.90
CA LEU A 148 -9.48 -15.83 11.60
C LEU A 148 -8.07 -16.27 11.21
N PHE A 149 -7.11 -16.12 12.13
CA PHE A 149 -5.72 -16.49 11.87
C PHE A 149 -5.54 -17.99 11.65
N ARG A 150 -6.33 -18.83 12.31
CA ARG A 150 -6.33 -20.29 12.11
C ARG A 150 -6.84 -20.64 10.71
N GLN A 151 -7.90 -19.97 10.25
CA GLN A 151 -8.52 -20.24 8.95
C GLN A 151 -7.66 -19.78 7.77
N VAL A 152 -6.99 -18.62 7.87
CA VAL A 152 -6.15 -18.12 6.77
C VAL A 152 -4.72 -18.66 6.78
N ALA A 153 -4.26 -19.29 7.87
CA ALA A 153 -2.87 -19.75 7.99
C ALA A 153 -2.40 -20.70 6.87
N PRO A 154 -3.20 -21.69 6.42
CA PRO A 154 -2.77 -22.60 5.35
C PRO A 154 -2.48 -21.88 4.02
N ALA A 155 -3.34 -20.93 3.64
CA ALA A 155 -3.23 -20.18 2.40
C ALA A 155 -2.20 -19.05 2.44
N THR A 156 -1.79 -18.62 3.64
CA THR A 156 -0.89 -17.47 3.84
C THR A 156 0.49 -17.88 4.37
N ALA A 157 0.81 -19.17 4.32
CA ALA A 157 2.10 -19.69 4.73
C ALA A 157 3.23 -19.00 3.93
N GLY A 158 4.22 -18.46 4.63
CA GLY A 158 5.34 -17.74 4.03
C GLY A 158 5.05 -16.28 3.65
N SER A 159 3.82 -15.80 3.81
CA SER A 159 3.42 -14.42 3.54
C SER A 159 3.20 -13.63 4.84
N ALA A 160 3.36 -12.30 4.78
CA ALA A 160 2.98 -11.44 5.89
C ALA A 160 1.46 -11.22 5.90
N LEU A 161 0.81 -11.54 7.03
CA LEU A 161 -0.61 -11.21 7.25
C LEU A 161 -0.68 -9.83 7.89
N TRP A 162 -1.20 -8.86 7.16
CA TRP A 162 -1.29 -7.47 7.58
C TRP A 162 -2.64 -7.20 8.20
N ARG A 163 -2.65 -6.54 9.37
CA ARG A 163 -3.86 -6.02 10.00
C ARG A 163 -3.73 -4.52 10.17
N ARG A 164 -4.80 -3.80 9.85
CA ARG A 164 -4.86 -2.35 9.96
C ARG A 164 -4.61 -1.89 11.40
N LEU A 165 -3.78 -0.86 11.51
CA LEU A 165 -3.46 -0.13 12.73
C LEU A 165 -4.23 1.19 12.78
N LEU A 166 -4.15 1.97 11.69
CA LEU A 166 -4.86 3.25 11.56
C LEU A 166 -5.72 3.26 10.31
N VAL A 167 -6.92 3.80 10.47
CA VAL A 167 -7.90 3.97 9.40
C VAL A 167 -7.69 5.34 8.77
N LEU A 168 -7.16 5.35 7.54
CA LEU A 168 -6.98 6.55 6.73
C LEU A 168 -7.75 6.40 5.40
N GLY A 169 -8.84 5.62 5.44
CA GLY A 169 -9.65 5.28 4.29
C GLY A 169 -10.61 4.11 4.53
N PRO A 170 -11.51 3.81 3.57
CA PRO A 170 -12.45 2.69 3.64
C PRO A 170 -11.78 1.37 3.20
N THR A 171 -10.46 1.29 3.30
CA THR A 171 -9.68 0.11 2.95
C THR A 171 -10.11 -1.09 3.80
N PRO A 172 -9.91 -2.34 3.37
CA PRO A 172 -10.21 -3.48 4.22
C PRO A 172 -9.30 -3.59 5.46
N GLU A 173 -9.78 -4.23 6.52
CA GLU A 173 -9.05 -4.41 7.79
C GLU A 173 -7.79 -5.26 7.61
N PHE A 174 -7.82 -6.23 6.70
CA PHE A 174 -6.72 -7.15 6.45
C PHE A 174 -6.29 -7.16 5.00
N HIS A 175 -5.01 -7.49 4.81
CA HIS A 175 -4.56 -7.98 3.52
C HIS A 175 -3.39 -8.96 3.64
N VAL A 176 -3.16 -9.70 2.56
CA VAL A 176 -2.01 -10.60 2.41
C VAL A 176 -1.52 -10.57 0.96
N ASP A 177 -0.21 -10.54 0.80
CA ASP A 177 0.48 -10.46 -0.49
C ASP A 177 0.87 -11.89 -0.92
N VAL A 178 0.23 -12.44 -1.95
CA VAL A 178 0.26 -13.89 -2.25
C VAL A 178 0.33 -14.17 -3.75
N ASP A 179 0.53 -15.44 -4.13
CA ASP A 179 0.40 -15.88 -5.51
C ASP A 179 -1.04 -15.72 -6.03
N PRO A 180 -1.27 -15.35 -7.31
CA PRO A 180 -2.61 -15.16 -7.85
C PRO A 180 -3.53 -16.39 -7.77
N SER A 181 -2.98 -17.61 -7.71
CA SER A 181 -3.76 -18.84 -7.54
C SER A 181 -4.23 -19.10 -6.10
N THR A 182 -3.69 -18.35 -5.13
CA THR A 182 -4.04 -18.51 -3.71
C THR A 182 -5.51 -18.14 -3.47
N THR A 183 -6.21 -19.00 -2.75
CA THR A 183 -7.60 -18.78 -2.32
C THR A 183 -7.68 -18.70 -0.79
N LEU A 184 -8.59 -17.87 -0.29
CA LEU A 184 -8.97 -17.81 1.12
C LEU A 184 -10.35 -18.47 1.31
N PRO A 185 -10.73 -18.84 2.54
CA PRO A 185 -12.09 -19.28 2.84
C PRO A 185 -13.16 -18.39 2.20
N GLU A 186 -14.19 -19.00 1.61
CA GLU A 186 -15.19 -18.31 0.79
C GLU A 186 -15.94 -17.23 1.60
N GLU A 187 -16.17 -17.48 2.88
CA GLU A 187 -16.88 -16.54 3.77
C GLU A 187 -16.18 -15.18 3.90
N LEU A 188 -14.86 -15.10 3.65
CA LEU A 188 -14.09 -13.86 3.74
C LEU A 188 -14.32 -12.92 2.55
N THR A 189 -14.86 -13.44 1.45
CA THR A 189 -15.15 -12.69 0.20
C THR A 189 -14.06 -11.67 -0.19
N PRO A 190 -12.77 -12.10 -0.31
CA PRO A 190 -11.67 -11.17 -0.48
C PRO A 190 -11.73 -10.41 -1.81
N TYR A 191 -11.40 -9.12 -1.77
CA TYR A 191 -11.06 -8.36 -2.97
C TYR A 191 -9.67 -8.76 -3.44
N ARG A 192 -9.61 -9.32 -4.65
CA ARG A 192 -8.34 -9.60 -5.32
C ARG A 192 -7.90 -8.36 -6.09
N VAL A 193 -6.70 -7.88 -5.78
CA VAL A 193 -6.06 -6.77 -6.49
C VAL A 193 -4.80 -7.28 -7.16
N MET A 194 -4.75 -7.17 -8.48
CA MET A 194 -3.56 -7.48 -9.26
C MET A 194 -2.67 -6.25 -9.37
N ARG A 195 -1.37 -6.46 -9.19
CA ARG A 195 -0.37 -5.41 -9.08
C ARG A 195 0.74 -5.63 -10.10
N THR A 196 1.08 -4.58 -10.83
CA THR A 196 2.28 -4.54 -11.67
C THR A 196 3.27 -3.56 -11.05
N ARG A 197 4.44 -4.05 -10.65
CA ARG A 197 5.48 -3.19 -10.08
C ARG A 197 5.95 -2.18 -11.12
N VAL A 198 5.92 -0.91 -10.74
CA VAL A 198 6.52 0.19 -11.50
C VAL A 198 8.01 0.18 -11.19
N ARG A 199 8.84 0.07 -12.23
CA ARG A 199 10.30 0.08 -12.11
C ARG A 199 10.86 1.33 -12.78
N PRO A 200 12.03 1.82 -12.34
CA PRO A 200 12.80 2.78 -13.12
C PRO A 200 13.02 2.25 -14.54
N ARG A 201 12.97 3.14 -15.53
CA ARG A 201 13.32 2.81 -16.91
C ARG A 201 14.81 2.58 -17.07
#